data_AF-A0A1B9M876-F1
#
_entry.id   AF-A0A1B9M876-F1
#
_cell.length_a   1.000
_cell.length_b   1.000
_cell.length_c   1.000
_cell.angle_alpha   90.00
_cell.angle_beta   90.00
_cell.angle_gamma   90.00
#
_symmetry.space_group_name_H-M   'P 1'
#
loop_
_entity.id
_entity.type
_entity.pdbx_description
1 polymer ?
#
loop_
_entity_poly.entity_id
_entity_poly.type
_entity_poly.pdbx_seq_one_letter_code
_entity_poly.pdbx_strand_id
1 'polypeptide(L)'
;MKLTRCPICHNEINLEALVEDDSGRELLILVSNLNYGCAKPMIAYIGLFRTQKSNLSNSRAVNLINEVLKLYQPSRHLAHALRETVNNIHAKRLTSEYKPFKNHNYLKSVYESTKHLFAYVEHKEEDKPARSSNEEYFEQMYRAGIDFNKLEKNIPGALDWYKNKTGA
;
A
#
# COMPACT_ATOMS: atom_id res chain seq x y z
N MET A 1 21.12 17.45 -13.82
CA MET A 1 19.78 17.94 -13.47
C MET A 1 19.79 18.40 -12.02
N LYS A 2 19.62 19.71 -11.81
CA LYS A 2 19.54 20.31 -10.48
C LYS A 2 18.24 19.89 -9.78
N LEU A 3 18.35 19.23 -8.62
CA LEU A 3 17.20 18.80 -7.83
C LEU A 3 16.73 19.92 -6.90
N THR A 4 17.65 20.48 -6.11
CA THR A 4 17.38 21.58 -5.18
C THR A 4 18.68 22.24 -4.73
N ARG A 5 18.58 23.27 -3.89
CA ARG A 5 19.70 23.91 -3.20
C ARG A 5 19.61 23.59 -1.71
N CYS A 6 20.70 23.14 -1.09
CA CYS A 6 20.74 22.88 0.34
C CYS A 6 20.43 24.18 1.11
N PRO A 7 19.45 24.22 2.03
CA PRO A 7 19.14 25.43 2.77
C PRO A 7 20.19 25.77 3.84
N ILE A 8 21.13 24.86 4.12
CA ILE A 8 22.15 25.02 5.17
C ILE A 8 23.47 25.55 4.58
N CYS A 9 24.01 24.87 3.55
CA CYS A 9 25.31 25.21 2.96
C CYS A 9 25.18 25.84 1.57
N HIS A 10 23.96 26.03 1.07
CA HIS A 10 23.68 26.62 -0.24
C HIS A 10 24.28 25.90 -1.45
N ASN A 11 24.84 24.71 -1.27
CA ASN A 11 25.37 23.91 -2.37
C ASN A 11 24.22 23.41 -3.26
N GLU A 12 24.48 23.31 -4.56
CA GLU A 12 23.53 22.72 -5.50
C GLU A 12 23.55 21.21 -5.38
N ILE A 13 22.37 20.60 -5.23
CA ILE A 13 22.21 19.15 -5.18
C ILE A 13 21.75 18.71 -6.56
N ASN A 14 22.65 18.03 -7.29
CA ASN A 14 22.37 17.46 -8.61
C ASN A 14 21.93 16.00 -8.46
N LEU A 15 20.91 15.58 -9.21
CA LEU A 15 20.40 14.21 -9.13
C LEU A 15 21.48 13.20 -9.54
N GLU A 16 22.29 13.52 -10.55
CA GLU A 16 23.38 12.65 -11.02
C GLU A 16 24.43 12.41 -9.93
N ALA A 17 24.73 13.44 -9.13
CA ALA A 17 25.67 13.33 -8.02
C ALA A 17 25.12 12.45 -6.88
N LEU A 18 23.79 12.37 -6.71
CA LEU A 18 23.17 11.50 -5.70
C LEU A 18 23.16 10.02 -6.09
N VAL A 19 23.36 9.71 -7.38
CA VAL A 19 23.31 8.35 -7.94
C VAL A 19 24.62 7.98 -8.64
N GLU A 20 25.71 8.66 -8.29
CA GLU A 20 27.03 8.37 -8.83
C GLU A 20 27.52 7.00 -8.35
N ASP A 21 27.27 6.67 -7.07
CA ASP A 21 27.57 5.39 -6.47
C ASP A 21 26.46 4.35 -6.69
N ASP A 22 26.84 3.06 -6.72
CA ASP A 22 25.91 1.96 -6.96
C ASP A 22 24.83 1.84 -5.88
N SER A 23 25.17 2.09 -4.62
CA SER A 23 24.21 2.02 -3.53
C SER A 23 23.20 3.18 -3.58
N GLY A 24 23.62 4.36 -4.02
CA GLY A 24 22.74 5.50 -4.29
C GLY A 24 21.77 5.23 -5.44
N ARG A 25 22.25 4.64 -6.54
CA ARG A 25 21.40 4.16 -7.65
C ARG A 25 20.36 3.16 -7.16
N GLU A 26 20.80 2.11 -6.47
CA GLU A 26 19.93 1.05 -5.97
C GLU A 26 18.89 1.59 -4.99
N LEU A 27 19.29 2.47 -4.08
CA LEU A 27 18.39 3.11 -3.14
C LEU A 27 17.29 3.90 -3.86
N LEU A 28 17.66 4.66 -4.90
CA LEU A 28 16.67 5.42 -5.68
C LEU A 28 15.70 4.50 -6.42
N ILE A 29 16.19 3.40 -7.02
CA ILE A 29 15.36 2.40 -7.70
C ILE A 29 14.39 1.73 -6.71
N LEU A 30 14.86 1.34 -5.52
CA LEU A 30 14.01 0.75 -4.50
C LEU A 30 12.90 1.71 -4.08
N VAL A 31 13.26 2.95 -3.76
CA VAL A 31 12.30 3.95 -3.31
C VAL A 31 11.29 4.31 -4.39
N SER A 32 11.70 4.42 -5.66
CA SER A 32 10.80 4.77 -6.76
C SER A 32 9.79 3.66 -7.07
N ASN A 33 10.16 2.40 -6.81
CA ASN A 33 9.28 1.24 -6.99
C ASN A 33 8.35 0.98 -5.79
N LEU A 34 8.49 1.71 -4.68
CA LEU A 34 7.56 1.61 -3.54
C LEU A 34 6.21 2.23 -3.90
N ASN A 35 5.17 1.40 -3.97
CA ASN A 35 3.78 1.79 -4.24
C ASN A 35 2.96 1.96 -2.95
N TYR A 36 1.65 2.18 -3.09
CA TYR A 36 0.67 2.37 -1.99
C TYR A 36 1.03 3.45 -0.96
N GLY A 37 1.85 4.43 -1.34
CA GLY A 37 2.31 5.48 -0.44
C GLY A 37 3.40 5.05 0.55
N CYS A 38 4.06 3.91 0.32
CA CYS A 38 5.11 3.41 1.21
C CYS A 38 6.42 4.22 1.14
N ALA A 39 6.73 4.90 0.04
CA ALA A 39 8.04 5.54 -0.19
C ALA A 39 8.45 6.51 0.93
N LYS A 40 7.61 7.51 1.22
CA LYS A 40 7.87 8.52 2.26
C LYS A 40 8.00 7.92 3.67
N PRO A 41 7.05 7.11 4.17
CA PRO A 41 7.17 6.52 5.50
C PRO A 41 8.31 5.51 5.59
N MET A 42 8.67 4.80 4.50
CA MET A 42 9.85 3.93 4.47
C MET A 42 11.12 4.73 4.71
N ILE A 43 11.36 5.81 3.96
CA ILE A 43 12.55 6.66 4.15
C ILE A 43 12.62 7.20 5.58
N ALA A 44 11.50 7.69 6.13
CA ALA A 44 11.45 8.19 7.50
C ALA A 44 11.76 7.10 8.53
N TYR A 45 11.24 5.89 8.31
CA TYR A 45 11.50 4.73 9.16
C TYR A 45 12.97 4.30 9.14
N ILE A 46 13.59 4.23 7.96
CA ILE A 46 15.04 3.95 7.83
C ILE A 46 15.87 5.00 8.58
N GLY A 47 15.43 6.26 8.58
CA GLY A 47 16.03 7.34 9.36
C GLY A 47 16.07 7.09 10.88
N LEU A 48 15.28 6.16 11.42
CA LEU A 48 15.32 5.81 12.85
C LEU A 48 16.57 5.00 13.26
N PHE A 49 17.27 4.39 12.29
CA PHE A 49 18.48 3.59 12.49
C PHE A 49 19.77 4.42 12.51
N ARG A 50 19.71 5.70 12.11
CA ARG A 50 20.89 6.58 12.14
C ARG A 50 21.33 6.87 13.57
N THR A 51 22.62 7.08 13.77
CA THR A 51 23.13 7.57 15.06
C THR A 51 23.02 9.09 15.12
N GLN A 52 23.22 9.69 16.29
CA GLN A 52 23.27 11.16 16.39
C GLN A 52 24.51 11.74 15.71
N LYS A 53 25.61 10.98 15.67
CA LYS A 53 26.93 11.47 15.25
C LYS A 53 27.25 11.17 13.79
N SER A 54 26.53 10.25 13.16
CA SER A 54 26.83 9.78 11.81
C SER A 54 25.56 9.57 10.98
N ASN A 55 25.69 9.87 9.71
CA ASN A 55 24.68 9.52 8.72
C ASN A 55 24.67 8.00 8.48
N LEU A 56 23.54 7.53 7.97
CA LEU A 56 23.41 6.17 7.47
C LEU A 56 24.00 6.12 6.06
N SER A 57 24.82 5.11 5.75
CA SER A 57 25.29 4.91 4.36
C SER A 57 24.14 4.41 3.46
N ASN A 58 24.23 4.72 2.16
CA ASN A 58 23.25 4.24 1.18
C ASN A 58 23.18 2.70 1.17
N SER A 59 24.32 2.01 1.23
CA SER A 59 24.35 0.54 1.27
C SER A 59 23.64 -0.02 2.50
N ARG A 60 23.75 0.65 3.65
CA ARG A 60 23.02 0.24 4.86
C ARG A 60 21.53 0.51 4.73
N ALA A 61 21.14 1.64 4.13
CA ALA A 61 19.75 1.98 3.87
C ALA A 61 19.08 0.94 2.94
N VAL A 62 19.73 0.59 1.83
CA VAL A 62 19.30 -0.46 0.89
C VAL A 62 19.05 -1.78 1.64
N ASN A 63 20.01 -2.21 2.46
CA ASN A 63 19.88 -3.44 3.25
C ASN A 63 18.66 -3.40 4.18
N LEU A 64 18.46 -2.29 4.92
CA LEU A 64 17.30 -2.16 5.80
C LEU A 64 15.97 -2.18 5.05
N ILE A 65 15.88 -1.53 3.88
CA ILE A 65 14.66 -1.54 3.06
C ILE A 65 14.37 -2.98 2.62
N ASN A 66 15.37 -3.68 2.10
CA ASN A 66 15.23 -5.07 1.68
C ASN A 66 14.87 -6.01 2.84
N GLU A 67 15.42 -5.78 4.05
CA GLU A 67 15.01 -6.50 5.26
C GLU A 67 13.51 -6.31 5.56
N VAL A 68 12.99 -5.09 5.42
CA VAL A 68 11.54 -4.82 5.59
C VAL A 68 10.72 -5.48 4.49
N LEU A 69 11.14 -5.38 3.23
CA LEU A 69 10.41 -5.94 2.08
C LEU A 69 10.40 -7.48 2.07
N LYS A 70 11.39 -8.12 2.70
CA LYS A 70 11.37 -9.57 2.97
C LYS A 70 10.30 -9.97 3.97
N LEU A 71 9.92 -9.06 4.88
CA LEU A 71 8.89 -9.31 5.91
C LEU A 71 7.49 -8.95 5.41
N TYR A 72 7.37 -7.86 4.66
CA TYR A 72 6.09 -7.27 4.29
C TYR A 72 6.10 -6.79 2.84
N GLN A 73 5.07 -7.18 2.09
CA GLN A 73 4.82 -6.57 0.79
C GLN A 73 4.37 -5.12 0.96
N PRO A 74 4.77 -4.22 0.05
CA PRO A 74 4.23 -2.86 -0.01
C PRO A 74 2.71 -2.87 -0.03
N SER A 75 2.10 -2.15 0.92
CA SER A 75 0.65 -2.07 1.09
C SER A 75 0.27 -0.83 1.90
N ARG A 76 -1.01 -0.45 1.88
CA ARG A 76 -1.53 0.62 2.74
C ARG A 76 -1.31 0.32 4.24
N HIS A 77 -1.39 -0.96 4.62
CA HIS A 77 -1.10 -1.42 5.98
C HIS A 77 0.36 -1.18 6.35
N LEU A 78 1.31 -1.61 5.50
CA LEU A 78 2.74 -1.34 5.73
C LEU A 78 3.03 0.16 5.81
N ALA A 79 2.47 0.97 4.91
CA ALA A 79 2.62 2.42 4.94
C ALA A 79 2.14 3.03 6.27
N HIS A 80 0.99 2.55 6.79
CA HIS A 80 0.46 2.97 8.08
C HIS A 80 1.36 2.55 9.24
N ALA A 81 1.76 1.27 9.30
CA ALA A 81 2.61 0.75 10.36
C ALA A 81 3.98 1.46 10.43
N LEU A 82 4.59 1.75 9.28
CA LEU A 82 5.81 2.54 9.20
C LEU A 82 5.60 3.96 9.76
N ARG A 83 4.50 4.62 9.38
CA ARG A 83 4.19 5.98 9.83
C ARG A 83 3.92 6.04 11.34
N GLU A 84 3.12 5.13 11.88
CA GLU A 84 2.90 5.03 13.32
C GLU A 84 4.20 4.76 14.07
N THR A 85 5.04 3.86 13.56
CA THR A 85 6.33 3.56 14.16
C THR A 85 7.18 4.84 14.26
N VAL A 86 7.28 5.60 13.18
CA VAL A 86 8.02 6.87 13.13
C VAL A 86 7.44 7.87 14.15
N ASN A 87 6.13 8.08 14.14
CA ASN A 87 5.46 9.03 15.04
C ASN A 87 5.68 8.67 16.52
N ASN A 88 5.49 7.39 16.88
CA ASN A 88 5.66 6.91 18.25
C ASN A 88 7.09 7.10 18.75
N ILE A 89 8.09 6.86 17.89
CA ILE A 89 9.50 7.04 18.25
C ILE A 89 9.89 8.52 18.33
N HIS A 90 9.36 9.37 17.44
CA HIS A 90 9.55 10.80 17.58
C HIS A 90 8.96 11.32 18.89
N ALA A 91 7.72 10.94 19.22
CA ALA A 91 7.10 11.31 20.49
C ALA A 91 7.92 10.84 21.70
N LYS A 92 8.40 9.59 21.70
CA LYS A 92 9.26 9.07 22.78
C LYS A 92 10.59 9.82 22.90
N ARG A 93 11.19 10.23 21.78
CA ARG A 93 12.46 10.98 21.77
C ARG A 93 12.32 12.42 22.30
N LEU A 94 11.11 12.97 22.41
CA LEU A 94 10.89 14.26 23.06
C LEU A 94 11.07 14.18 24.58
N THR A 95 10.77 13.02 25.18
CA THR A 95 10.78 12.82 26.64
C THR A 95 11.88 11.89 27.12
N SER A 96 12.55 11.18 26.21
CA SER A 96 13.55 10.15 26.52
C SER A 96 14.84 10.36 25.73
N GLU A 97 15.91 9.74 26.20
CA GLU A 97 17.20 9.71 25.51
C GLU A 97 17.07 9.12 24.09
N TYR A 98 17.71 9.78 23.12
CA TYR A 98 17.75 9.31 21.75
C TYR A 98 18.53 7.99 21.64
N LYS A 99 17.85 6.94 21.18
CA LYS A 99 18.46 5.65 20.84
C LYS A 99 18.15 5.27 19.39
N PRO A 100 19.17 4.89 18.59
CA PRO A 100 18.97 4.34 17.25
C PRO A 100 18.26 2.99 17.31
N PHE A 101 17.54 2.66 16.24
CA PHE A 101 17.00 1.32 16.07
C PHE A 101 18.12 0.31 15.78
N LYS A 102 17.96 -0.90 16.32
CA LYS A 102 18.88 -2.03 16.09
C LYS A 102 18.29 -3.09 15.16
N ASN A 103 16.96 -3.19 15.10
CA ASN A 103 16.24 -4.20 14.33
C ASN A 103 14.80 -3.74 14.05
N HIS A 104 14.04 -4.58 13.35
CA HIS A 104 12.66 -4.31 12.93
C HIS A 104 11.59 -4.78 13.93
N ASN A 105 11.94 -5.25 15.14
CA ASN A 105 10.98 -5.89 16.05
C ASN A 105 9.83 -4.95 16.45
N TYR A 106 10.13 -3.67 16.68
CA TYR A 106 9.09 -2.69 16.99
C TYR A 106 8.13 -2.46 15.83
N LEU A 107 8.63 -2.42 14.58
CA LEU A 107 7.78 -2.36 13.39
C LEU A 107 6.89 -3.60 13.30
N LYS A 108 7.42 -4.80 13.59
CA LYS A 108 6.61 -6.03 13.61
C LYS A 108 5.46 -5.93 14.60
N SER A 109 5.72 -5.46 15.81
CA SER A 109 4.68 -5.27 16.82
C SER A 109 3.61 -4.26 16.38
N VAL A 110 4.01 -3.12 15.81
CA VAL A 110 3.07 -2.10 15.31
C VAL A 110 2.27 -2.62 14.10
N TYR A 111 2.92 -3.36 13.20
CA TYR A 111 2.25 -3.98 12.06
C TYR A 111 1.15 -4.93 12.51
N GLU A 112 1.45 -5.85 13.45
CA GLU A 112 0.45 -6.77 13.98
C GLU A 112 -0.67 -6.04 14.75
N SER A 113 -0.33 -5.06 15.60
CA SER A 113 -1.35 -4.34 16.38
C SER A 113 -2.30 -3.53 15.50
N THR A 114 -1.84 -3.04 14.35
CA THR A 114 -2.65 -2.24 13.41
C THR A 114 -3.36 -3.08 12.36
N LYS A 115 -3.15 -4.41 12.34
CA LYS A 115 -3.73 -5.31 11.33
C LYS A 115 -5.25 -5.20 11.23
N HIS A 116 -5.94 -5.05 12.36
CA HIS A 116 -7.40 -4.91 12.42
C HIS A 116 -7.93 -3.68 11.65
N LEU A 117 -7.15 -2.59 11.55
CA LEU A 117 -7.53 -1.39 10.80
C LEU A 117 -7.56 -1.62 9.28
N PHE A 118 -6.88 -2.69 8.84
CA PHE A 118 -6.77 -3.09 7.43
C PHE A 118 -7.40 -4.47 7.19
N ALA A 119 -8.00 -5.07 8.22
CA ALA A 119 -8.68 -6.35 8.16
C ALA A 119 -10.16 -6.14 7.77
N TYR A 120 -10.43 -5.70 6.53
CA TYR A 120 -11.74 -5.81 5.85
C TYR A 120 -11.56 -5.41 4.37
N VAL A 121 -11.91 -6.14 3.30
CA VAL A 121 -12.55 -7.46 3.09
C VAL A 121 -11.74 -8.14 1.97
N GLU A 122 -11.22 -9.36 2.18
CA GLU A 122 -11.16 -10.27 1.05
C GLU A 122 -12.62 -10.61 0.75
N HIS A 123 -13.21 -9.99 -0.26
CA HIS A 123 -14.30 -10.68 -0.93
C HIS A 123 -13.63 -11.90 -1.54
N LYS A 124 -13.70 -13.05 -0.85
CA LYS A 124 -13.68 -14.32 -1.56
C LYS A 124 -14.68 -14.17 -2.70
N GLU A 125 -14.47 -14.82 -3.84
CA GLU A 125 -15.47 -14.77 -4.92
C GLU A 125 -16.88 -15.23 -4.46
N GLU A 126 -16.96 -15.86 -3.28
CA GLU A 126 -18.15 -16.23 -2.49
C GLU A 126 -18.92 -15.03 -1.89
N ASP A 127 -18.28 -13.88 -1.63
CA ASP A 127 -18.87 -12.64 -1.13
C ASP A 127 -19.13 -11.61 -2.26
N LYS A 128 -19.28 -12.06 -3.51
CA LYS A 128 -20.11 -11.28 -4.44
C LYS A 128 -21.46 -11.12 -3.72
N PRO A 129 -22.11 -9.92 -3.69
CA PRO A 129 -23.49 -9.86 -3.23
C PRO A 129 -24.20 -10.99 -3.95
N ALA A 130 -24.82 -11.91 -3.21
CA ALA A 130 -25.66 -12.93 -3.81
C ALA A 130 -26.45 -12.17 -4.86
N ARG A 131 -26.22 -12.47 -6.16
CA ARG A 131 -27.03 -11.86 -7.22
C ARG A 131 -28.43 -12.01 -6.67
N SER A 132 -29.10 -10.89 -6.41
CA SER A 132 -30.52 -10.89 -6.05
C SER A 132 -31.14 -11.91 -7.00
N SER A 133 -31.87 -12.89 -6.43
CA SER A 133 -32.19 -14.16 -7.10
C SER A 133 -32.49 -13.86 -8.57
N ASN A 134 -31.98 -14.68 -9.51
CA ASN A 134 -32.11 -14.35 -10.94
C ASN A 134 -33.54 -13.90 -11.31
N GLU A 135 -34.55 -14.42 -10.60
CA GLU A 135 -35.95 -13.98 -10.58
C GLU A 135 -36.21 -12.49 -10.24
N GLU A 136 -35.68 -11.94 -9.14
CA GLU A 136 -35.81 -10.50 -8.82
C GLU A 136 -35.17 -9.60 -9.87
N TYR A 137 -34.02 -10.03 -10.42
CA TYR A 137 -33.35 -9.31 -11.50
C TYR A 137 -34.17 -9.35 -12.79
N PHE A 138 -34.74 -10.52 -13.13
CA PHE A 138 -35.63 -10.65 -14.29
C PHE A 138 -36.92 -9.84 -14.13
N GLU A 139 -37.51 -9.79 -12.94
CA GLU A 139 -38.65 -8.90 -12.62
C GLU A 139 -38.32 -7.43 -12.90
N GLN A 140 -37.15 -6.98 -12.48
CA GLN A 140 -36.72 -5.60 -12.72
C GLN A 140 -36.55 -5.31 -14.22
N MET A 141 -35.95 -6.24 -14.97
CA MET A 141 -35.74 -6.10 -16.43
C MET A 141 -37.05 -6.17 -17.22
N TYR A 142 -38.01 -6.98 -16.76
CA TYR A 142 -39.37 -7.02 -17.32
C TYR A 142 -40.09 -5.69 -17.14
N ARG A 143 -40.03 -5.09 -15.94
CA ARG A 143 -40.58 -3.75 -15.69
C ARG A 143 -39.91 -2.67 -16.54
N ALA A 144 -38.64 -2.83 -16.87
CA ALA A 144 -37.88 -1.91 -17.72
C ALA A 144 -38.12 -2.12 -19.23
N GLY A 145 -38.92 -3.10 -19.64
CA GLY A 145 -39.27 -3.35 -21.05
C GLY A 145 -38.11 -3.87 -21.90
N ILE A 146 -37.14 -4.56 -21.29
CA ILE A 146 -35.97 -5.10 -21.99
C ILE A 146 -36.35 -6.34 -22.83
N ASP A 147 -35.68 -6.52 -23.97
CA ASP A 147 -35.80 -7.71 -24.83
C ASP A 147 -35.06 -8.92 -24.22
N PHE A 148 -35.82 -9.91 -23.74
CA PHE A 148 -35.30 -11.10 -23.07
C PHE A 148 -34.51 -12.04 -23.99
N ASN A 149 -34.70 -11.99 -25.32
CA ASN A 149 -33.89 -12.78 -26.26
C ASN A 149 -32.43 -12.31 -26.29
N LYS A 150 -32.20 -11.01 -26.08
CA LYS A 150 -30.85 -10.44 -25.96
C LYS A 150 -30.25 -10.73 -24.58
N LEU A 151 -31.09 -10.81 -23.56
CA LEU A 151 -30.68 -11.10 -22.19
C LEU A 151 -30.20 -12.55 -22.04
N GLU A 152 -30.88 -13.51 -22.68
CA GLU A 152 -30.53 -14.94 -22.65
C GLU A 152 -29.09 -15.20 -23.10
N LYS A 153 -28.59 -14.43 -24.07
CA LYS A 153 -27.21 -14.55 -24.56
C LYS A 153 -26.16 -14.26 -23.49
N ASN A 154 -26.51 -13.43 -22.51
CA ASN A 154 -25.61 -12.99 -21.44
C ASN A 154 -25.93 -13.65 -20.09
N ILE A 155 -27.19 -14.06 -19.89
CA ILE A 155 -27.71 -14.64 -18.65
C ILE A 155 -28.66 -15.79 -19.02
N PRO A 156 -28.17 -17.04 -19.02
CA PRO A 156 -28.99 -18.21 -19.34
C PRO A 156 -30.17 -18.37 -18.39
N GLY A 157 -31.34 -18.73 -18.92
CA GLY A 157 -32.59 -18.95 -18.17
C GLY A 157 -33.50 -17.72 -18.03
N ALA A 158 -33.12 -16.58 -18.62
CA ALA A 158 -33.94 -15.36 -18.64
C ALA A 158 -35.16 -15.54 -19.55
N LEU A 159 -34.99 -16.20 -20.69
CA LEU A 159 -36.05 -16.40 -21.67
C LEU A 159 -37.12 -17.38 -21.17
N ASP A 160 -36.70 -18.46 -20.50
CA ASP A 160 -37.63 -19.45 -19.93
C ASP A 160 -38.44 -18.84 -18.79
N TRP A 161 -37.82 -18.00 -17.95
CA TRP A 161 -38.53 -17.23 -16.94
C TRP A 161 -39.59 -16.29 -17.56
N TYR A 162 -39.23 -15.56 -18.62
CA TYR A 162 -40.14 -14.64 -19.31
C TYR A 162 -41.36 -15.37 -19.89
N LYS A 163 -41.16 -16.53 -20.53
CA LYS A 163 -42.24 -17.38 -21.07
C LYS A 163 -43.18 -17.86 -19.97
N ASN A 164 -42.62 -18.39 -18.89
CA ASN A 164 -43.40 -18.83 -17.72
C ASN A 164 -44.21 -17.67 -17.09
N LYS A 165 -43.67 -16.45 -17.09
CA LYS A 165 -44.33 -15.25 -16.53
C LYS A 165 -45.45 -14.70 -17.41
N THR A 166 -45.25 -14.69 -18.73
CA THR A 166 -46.18 -14.09 -19.70
C THR A 166 -47.20 -15.07 -20.28
N GLY A 167 -47.02 -16.38 -20.03
CA GLY A 167 -47.90 -17.45 -20.53
C GLY A 167 -47.76 -17.68 -22.05
N ALA A 168 -46.61 -17.30 -22.62
CA ALA A 168 -46.31 -17.36 -24.05
C ALA A 168 -45.37 -18.52 -24.42
#